data_AF-A0A0A7EUC3-F1
#
_entry.id   AF-A0A0A7EUC3-F1
#
_cell.length_a   1.000
_cell.length_b   1.000
_cell.length_c   1.000
_cell.angle_alpha   90.00
_cell.angle_beta   90.00
_cell.angle_gamma   90.00
#
_symmetry.space_group_name_H-M   'P 1'
#
loop_
_entity.id
_entity.type
_entity.pdbx_description
1 polymer ?
#
loop_
_entity_poly.entity_id
_entity_poly.type
_entity_poly.pdbx_seq_one_letter_code
_entity_poly.pdbx_strand_id
1 'polypeptide(L)' 'AKEIYEAGEARWGTDEVKFLTVLCVRNRNHLLRVFEEYQKISG' A
#
# COMPACT_ATOMS: atom_id res chain seq x y z
N ALA A 1 -1.34 -0.60 5.05
CA ALA A 1 -0.82 -1.89 4.53
C ALA A 1 -1.95 -2.71 3.92
N LYS A 2 -2.92 -3.19 4.71
CA LYS A 2 -4.09 -3.95 4.21
C LYS A 2 -4.79 -3.30 3.01
N GLU A 3 -5.04 -2.00 3.06
CA GLU A 3 -5.69 -1.29 1.94
C GLU A 3 -4.89 -1.29 0.63
N ILE A 4 -3.55 -1.29 0.70
CA ILE A 4 -2.69 -1.38 -0.50
C ILE A 4 -2.74 -2.80 -1.04
N TYR A 5 -2.71 -3.81 -0.16
CA TYR A 5 -2.79 -5.21 -0.55
C TYR A 5 -4.13 -5.51 -1.24
N GLU A 6 -5.24 -5.02 -0.66
CA GLU A 6 -6.58 -5.14 -1.25
C GLU A 6 -6.76 -4.35 -2.54
N ALA A 7 -6.02 -3.24 -2.70
CA ALA A 7 -6.01 -2.40 -3.89
C ALA A 7 -5.17 -2.99 -5.03
N GLY A 8 -4.24 -3.90 -4.74
CA GLY A 8 -3.34 -4.53 -5.71
C GLY A 8 -3.51 -6.04 -5.70
N GLU A 9 -2.65 -6.73 -4.96
CA GLU A 9 -2.50 -8.20 -5.00
C GLU A 9 -3.78 -9.00 -4.75
N ALA A 10 -4.73 -8.50 -3.95
CA ALA A 10 -5.99 -9.20 -3.70
C ALA A 10 -7.01 -9.10 -4.85
N ARG A 11 -6.72 -8.37 -5.93
CA ARG A 11 -7.62 -8.21 -7.08
C ARG A 11 -6.87 -8.37 -8.40
N TRP A 12 -7.61 -8.69 -9.47
CA TRP A 12 -7.07 -8.57 -10.82
C TRP A 12 -7.06 -7.10 -11.22
N GLY A 13 -5.87 -6.52 -11.40
CA GLY A 13 -5.67 -5.09 -11.68
C GLY A 13 -5.19 -4.31 -10.45
N THR A 14 -5.15 -2.98 -10.55
CA THR A 14 -4.65 -2.14 -9.46
C THR A 14 -5.51 -0.89 -9.32
N ASP A 15 -5.88 -0.56 -8.09
CA ASP A 15 -6.53 0.72 -7.75
C ASP A 15 -5.45 1.79 -7.63
N GLU A 16 -5.11 2.37 -8.79
CA GLU A 16 -4.02 3.34 -8.94
C GLU A 16 -4.22 4.58 -8.07
N VAL A 17 -5.48 5.00 -7.85
CA VAL A 17 -5.83 6.16 -7.02
C VAL A 17 -5.48 5.90 -5.55
N LYS A 18 -5.78 4.69 -5.03
CA LYS A 18 -5.37 4.30 -3.68
C LYS A 18 -3.85 4.23 -3.54
N PHE A 19 -3.15 3.67 -4.53
CA PHE A 19 -1.69 3.64 -4.52
C PHE A 19 -1.09 5.06 -4.53
N LEU A 20 -1.56 5.95 -5.41
CA LEU A 20 -1.15 7.36 -5.45
C LEU A 20 -1.41 8.08 -4.12
N THR A 21 -2.57 7.84 -3.50
CA THR A 21 -2.91 8.47 -2.23
C THR A 21 -1.96 8.03 -1.12
N VAL A 22 -1.62 6.74 -1.06
CA VAL A 22 -0.70 6.27 -0.02
C VAL A 22 0.73 6.70 -0.33
N LEU A 23 1.21 6.50 -1.57
CA LEU A 23 2.60 6.73 -1.98
C LEU A 23 2.98 8.20 -2.13
N CYS A 24 2.07 9.05 -2.60
CA CYS A 24 2.39 10.44 -2.94
C CYS A 24 1.86 11.48 -1.94
N VAL A 25 0.87 11.15 -1.11
CA VAL A 25 0.26 12.12 -0.16
C VAL A 25 0.81 11.95 1.27
N ARG A 26 1.33 10.77 1.63
CA ARG A 26 1.78 10.49 3.00
C ARG A 26 3.27 10.81 3.18
N ASN A 27 3.64 11.21 4.40
CA ASN A 27 5.03 11.50 4.71
C ASN A 27 5.91 10.23 4.74
N ARG A 28 7.23 10.43 4.62
CA ARG A 28 8.22 9.35 4.56
C ARG A 28 8.17 8.38 5.74
N ASN A 29 8.02 8.87 6.97
CA ASN A 29 8.00 8.02 8.16
C ASN A 29 6.76 7.12 8.22
N HIS A 30 5.63 7.61 7.69
CA HIS A 30 4.43 6.81 7.52
C HIS A 30 4.63 5.75 6.43
N LEU A 31 5.23 6.11 5.30
CA LEU A 31 5.49 5.18 4.20
C LEU A 31 6.39 4.00 4.61
N LEU A 32 7.46 4.26 5.34
CA LEU A 32 8.36 3.21 5.84
C LEU A 32 7.60 2.17 6.70
N ARG A 33 6.78 2.64 7.64
CA ARG A 33 5.93 1.76 8.45
C ARG A 33 4.89 1.01 7.61
N VAL A 34 4.31 1.67 6.62
CA VAL A 34 3.37 1.01 5.71
C VAL A 34 4.05 -0.11 4.93
N PHE A 35 5.30 0.06 4.48
CA PHE A 35 6.05 -0.98 3.77
C PHE A 35 6.46 -2.14 4.68
N GLU A 36 6.92 -1.87 5.90
CA GLU A 36 7.19 -2.92 6.89
C GLU A 36 5.94 -3.76 7.19
N GLU A 37 4.81 -3.10 7.41
CA GLU A 37 3.54 -3.80 7.64
C GLU A 37 2.99 -4.47 6.38
N TYR A 38 3.29 -3.92 5.19
CA TYR A 38 2.92 -4.55 3.92
C TYR A 38 3.67 -5.86 3.72
N GLN A 39 4.99 -5.87 3.95
CA GLN A 39 5.82 -7.07 3.85
C GLN A 39 5.33 -8.20 4.77
N LYS A 40 4.84 -7.88 5.97
CA LYS A 40 4.25 -8.88 6.88
C LYS A 40 2.97 -9.52 6.34
N ILE A 41 2.24 -8.83 5.45
CA ILE A 41 0.93 -9.27 4.95
C ILE A 41 1.07 -9.93 3.56
N SER A 42 1.94 -9.41 2.70
CA SER A 42 2.14 -9.92 1.32
C SER A 42 3.11 -11.11 1.26
N GLY A 43 3.98 -11.28 2.26
CA GLY A 43 5.02 -12.32 2.27
C GLY A 43 6.34 -11.83 1.71
#